data_AF-A0A7S8IK84-F1
#
_entry.id   AF-A0A7S8IK84-F1
#
_cell.length_a   1.000
_cell.length_b   1.000
_cell.length_c   1.000
_cell.angle_alpha   90.00
_cell.angle_beta   90.00
_cell.angle_gamma   90.00
#
_symmetry.space_group_name_H-M   'P 1'
#
loop_
_entity.id
_entity.type
_entity.pdbx_description
1 polymer ?
#
loop_
_entity_poly.entity_id
_entity_poly.type
_entity_poly.pdbx_seq_one_letter_code
_entity_poly.pdbx_strand_id
1 'polypeptide(L)'
;MTTAALCAFQAPANAGVKVTIKQASYEISGKSGATLLDAMDRSGPKHGFLTRAIAQTRYTVGWNIVWAQNGKQCRVKKADALLSITYTFPQLKDRLAPDMQRRWTGFIKGVTRHEETHGRIARQMVTAADRVVSATRMAHDPGCRQSQALVKKKVATIYAEYEKRQVLFDKKEHSSHGNVESLVLALKK
;
A
#
# COMPACT_ATOMS: atom_id res chain seq x y z
N MET A 1 48.70 30.47 11.19
CA MET A 1 48.24 29.29 10.42
C MET A 1 46.98 28.76 11.11
N THR A 2 45.83 29.36 10.79
CA THR A 2 44.72 28.76 10.01
C THR A 2 43.96 27.64 10.76
N THR A 3 42.96 28.05 11.53
CA THR A 3 41.91 27.21 12.09
C THR A 3 40.89 26.89 10.98
N ALA A 4 40.82 25.64 10.54
CA ALA A 4 39.81 25.18 9.58
C ALA A 4 38.49 24.87 10.31
N ALA A 5 37.44 25.63 10.00
CA ALA A 5 36.09 25.37 10.50
C ALA A 5 35.39 24.33 9.59
N LEU A 6 35.06 23.15 10.14
CA LEU A 6 34.20 22.18 9.47
C LEU A 6 32.74 22.66 9.53
N CYS A 7 32.19 23.10 8.40
CA CYS A 7 30.76 23.24 8.21
C CYS A 7 30.13 21.86 8.02
N ALA A 8 29.49 21.32 9.06
CA ALA A 8 28.62 20.16 8.92
C ALA A 8 27.32 20.57 8.19
N PHE A 9 27.15 20.11 6.94
CA PHE A 9 25.88 20.21 6.23
C PHE A 9 24.87 19.29 6.93
N GLN A 10 24.05 19.86 7.82
CA GLN A 10 22.86 19.18 8.31
C GLN A 10 21.85 19.12 7.16
N ALA A 11 21.73 17.96 6.53
CA ALA A 11 20.62 17.70 5.62
C ALA A 11 19.31 17.90 6.41
N PRO A 12 18.34 18.66 5.89
CA PRO A 12 17.05 18.80 6.55
C PRO A 12 16.46 17.39 6.72
N ALA A 13 16.19 17.01 7.96
CA ALA A 13 15.40 15.83 8.27
C ALA A 13 13.98 16.08 7.74
N ASN A 14 13.75 15.74 6.47
CA ASN A 14 12.40 15.61 5.94
C ASN A 14 11.72 14.55 6.78
N ALA A 15 10.74 14.95 7.58
CA ALA A 15 9.86 14.03 8.28
C ALA A 15 9.24 13.11 7.22
N GLY A 16 9.76 11.89 7.13
CA GLY A 16 9.39 10.96 6.08
C GLY A 16 7.96 10.44 6.27
N VAL A 17 7.45 9.78 5.22
CA VAL A 17 6.17 9.07 5.26
C VAL A 17 6.11 8.13 6.46
N LYS A 18 5.17 8.37 7.38
CA LYS A 18 4.88 7.44 8.48
C LYS A 18 4.01 6.32 7.94
N VAL A 19 4.35 5.07 8.28
CA VAL A 19 3.58 3.90 7.86
C VAL A 19 3.08 3.13 9.08
N THR A 20 1.79 2.81 9.12
CA THR A 20 1.19 1.89 10.08
C THR A 20 0.69 0.65 9.35
N ILE A 21 0.90 -0.52 9.96
CA ILE A 21 0.47 -1.81 9.40
C ILE A 21 -0.43 -2.48 10.41
N LYS A 22 -1.59 -2.95 9.95
CA LYS A 22 -2.50 -3.81 10.69
C LYS A 22 -2.64 -5.14 9.96
N GLN A 23 -2.62 -6.23 10.70
CA GLN A 23 -3.05 -7.54 10.21
C GLN A 23 -4.42 -7.85 10.79
N ALA A 24 -5.33 -8.26 9.91
CA ALA A 24 -6.66 -8.76 10.22
C ALA A 24 -6.79 -10.18 9.66
N SER A 25 -7.72 -10.93 10.21
CA SER A 25 -8.05 -12.26 9.72
C SER A 25 -9.55 -12.49 9.68
N TYR A 26 -9.95 -13.46 8.87
CA TYR A 26 -11.29 -14.04 8.89
C TYR A 26 -11.16 -15.56 8.96
N GLU A 27 -12.03 -16.18 9.76
CA GLU A 27 -11.93 -17.61 10.00
C GLU A 27 -12.50 -18.43 8.84
N ILE A 28 -11.82 -19.53 8.54
CA ILE A 28 -12.28 -20.56 7.61
C ILE A 28 -12.14 -21.96 8.23
N SER A 29 -13.00 -22.86 7.79
CA SER A 29 -13.00 -24.27 8.16
C SER A 29 -13.07 -25.14 6.90
N GLY A 30 -12.44 -26.31 6.97
CA GLY A 30 -12.33 -27.23 5.84
C GLY A 30 -11.17 -28.21 6.02
N LYS A 31 -11.28 -29.37 5.36
CA LYS A 31 -10.28 -30.45 5.45
C LYS A 31 -9.60 -30.77 4.12
N SER A 32 -10.07 -30.18 3.02
CA SER A 32 -9.53 -30.33 1.67
C SER A 32 -9.33 -28.97 1.00
N GLY A 33 -8.48 -28.92 -0.02
CA GLY A 33 -8.23 -27.70 -0.80
C GLY A 33 -9.50 -27.06 -1.35
N ALA A 34 -10.38 -27.86 -1.96
CA ALA A 34 -11.67 -27.40 -2.47
C ALA A 34 -12.54 -26.77 -1.35
N THR A 35 -12.69 -27.45 -0.22
CA THR A 35 -13.50 -26.93 0.90
C THR A 35 -12.93 -25.64 1.50
N LEU A 36 -11.60 -25.49 1.50
CA LEU A 36 -10.94 -24.27 1.95
C LEU A 36 -11.14 -23.12 0.98
N LEU A 37 -11.03 -23.36 -0.33
CA LEU A 37 -11.32 -22.38 -1.37
C LEU A 37 -12.76 -21.90 -1.30
N ASP A 38 -13.73 -22.82 -1.17
CA ASP A 38 -15.14 -22.46 -1.03
C ASP A 38 -15.40 -21.67 0.26
N ALA A 39 -14.70 -22.00 1.36
CA ALA A 39 -14.81 -21.24 2.60
C ALA A 39 -14.28 -19.81 2.47
N MET A 40 -13.17 -19.63 1.74
CA MET A 40 -12.64 -18.30 1.43
C MET A 40 -13.57 -17.51 0.50
N ASP A 41 -14.16 -18.15 -0.50
CA ASP A 41 -15.15 -17.50 -1.38
C ASP A 41 -16.42 -17.07 -0.63
N ARG A 42 -16.82 -17.79 0.43
CA ARG A 42 -17.97 -17.39 1.27
C ARG A 42 -17.64 -16.31 2.32
N SER A 43 -16.48 -16.41 2.96
CA SER A 43 -16.15 -15.60 4.15
C SER A 43 -15.18 -14.45 3.88
N GLY A 44 -14.47 -14.48 2.75
CA GLY A 44 -13.41 -13.53 2.44
C GLY A 44 -13.87 -12.08 2.28
N PRO A 45 -12.95 -11.11 2.27
CA PRO A 45 -13.30 -9.69 2.15
C PRO A 45 -14.12 -9.42 0.89
N LYS A 46 -15.16 -8.59 1.00
CA LYS A 46 -15.98 -8.21 -0.15
C LYS A 46 -15.14 -7.48 -1.21
N HIS A 47 -15.29 -7.92 -2.45
CA HIS A 47 -14.73 -7.32 -3.65
C HIS A 47 -15.88 -7.03 -4.63
N GLY A 48 -16.22 -5.76 -4.85
CA GLY A 48 -17.45 -5.42 -5.58
C GLY A 48 -18.74 -5.87 -4.87
N PHE A 49 -19.82 -6.05 -5.63
CA PHE A 49 -21.15 -6.37 -5.08
C PHE A 49 -21.35 -7.86 -4.78
N LEU A 50 -20.76 -8.75 -5.58
CA LEU A 50 -21.05 -10.20 -5.53
C LEU A 50 -19.85 -11.10 -5.24
N THR A 51 -18.60 -10.65 -5.42
CA THR A 51 -17.42 -11.51 -5.27
C THR A 51 -16.67 -11.24 -3.97
N ARG A 52 -15.91 -12.23 -3.50
CA ARG A 52 -15.05 -12.11 -2.32
C ARG A 52 -13.62 -12.49 -2.69
N ALA A 53 -12.66 -11.80 -2.10
CA ALA A 53 -11.26 -12.08 -2.31
C ALA A 53 -10.75 -13.10 -1.29
N ILE A 54 -9.72 -13.87 -1.67
CA ILE A 54 -9.00 -14.77 -0.76
C ILE A 54 -8.29 -13.98 0.33
N ALA A 55 -7.61 -12.91 -0.04
CA ALA A 55 -6.97 -11.97 0.88
C ALA A 55 -7.16 -10.55 0.35
N GLN A 56 -6.83 -9.56 1.18
CA GLN A 56 -6.96 -8.17 0.76
C GLN A 56 -5.99 -7.24 1.46
N THR A 57 -5.31 -6.42 0.66
CA THR A 57 -4.62 -5.22 1.10
C THR A 57 -5.53 -4.01 0.93
N ARG A 58 -5.78 -3.29 2.01
CA ARG A 58 -6.40 -1.96 1.99
C ARG A 58 -5.42 -0.94 2.49
N TYR A 59 -5.49 0.29 1.96
CA TYR A 59 -4.73 1.39 2.53
C TYR A 59 -5.50 2.71 2.51
N THR A 60 -5.13 3.59 3.42
CA THR A 60 -5.57 4.99 3.45
C THR A 60 -4.35 5.90 3.58
N VAL A 61 -4.46 7.12 3.07
CA VAL A 61 -3.41 8.13 3.17
C VAL A 61 -3.97 9.40 3.81
N GLY A 62 -3.40 9.79 4.94
CA GLY A 62 -3.64 11.07 5.60
C GLY A 62 -2.52 12.06 5.33
N TRP A 63 -2.85 13.34 5.20
CA TRP A 63 -1.88 14.42 4.96
C TRP A 63 -2.05 15.52 6.01
N ASN A 64 -0.93 15.95 6.58
CA ASN A 64 -0.82 17.19 7.33
C ASN A 64 0.18 18.10 6.62
N ILE A 65 -0.32 19.14 5.94
CA ILE A 65 0.51 20.06 5.16
C ILE A 65 0.47 21.44 5.81
N VAL A 66 1.63 21.92 6.24
CA VAL A 66 1.81 23.26 6.78
C VAL A 66 2.35 24.15 5.68
N TRP A 67 1.60 25.20 5.34
CA TRP A 67 1.99 26.20 4.36
C TRP A 67 2.72 27.36 5.03
N ALA A 68 3.69 27.95 4.33
CA ALA A 68 4.30 29.22 4.72
C ALA A 68 4.19 30.22 3.56
N GLN A 69 3.88 31.46 3.91
CA GLN A 69 3.77 32.56 2.98
C GLN A 69 4.83 33.62 3.31
N ASN A 70 5.50 34.14 2.29
CA ASN A 70 6.37 35.32 2.39
C ASN A 70 5.98 36.29 1.28
N GLY A 71 5.32 37.40 1.65
CA GLY A 71 4.71 38.31 0.68
C GLY A 71 3.68 37.59 -0.20
N LYS A 72 3.92 37.58 -1.53
CA LYS A 72 3.08 36.87 -2.51
C LYS A 72 3.61 35.46 -2.83
N GLN A 73 4.62 34.95 -2.13
CA GLN A 73 5.16 33.61 -2.38
C GLN A 73 4.63 32.62 -1.35
N CYS A 74 4.22 31.44 -1.82
CA CYS A 74 3.78 30.33 -0.99
C CYS A 74 4.71 29.13 -1.16
N ARG A 75 4.99 28.43 -0.07
CA ARG A 75 5.73 27.17 -0.08
C ARG A 75 5.18 26.22 0.96
N VAL A 76 5.41 24.93 0.75
CA VAL A 76 5.21 23.93 1.80
C VAL A 76 6.35 24.10 2.83
N LYS A 77 5.98 24.35 4.08
CA LYS A 77 6.92 24.39 5.22
C LYS A 77 7.14 22.99 5.78
N LYS A 78 6.07 22.18 5.82
CA LYS A 78 6.08 20.80 6.31
C LYS A 78 5.02 20.00 5.56
N ALA A 79 5.34 18.76 5.21
CA ALA A 79 4.36 17.77 4.80
C ALA A 79 4.61 16.50 5.62
N ASP A 80 3.58 16.05 6.34
CA ASP A 80 3.59 14.75 7.00
C ASP A 80 2.54 13.86 6.32
N ALA A 81 2.99 12.77 5.71
CA ALA A 81 2.10 11.74 5.18
C ALA A 81 1.98 10.57 6.16
N LEU A 82 0.76 10.10 6.39
CA LEU A 82 0.46 8.86 7.12
C LEU A 82 -0.17 7.85 6.17
N LEU A 83 0.56 6.78 5.86
CA LEU A 83 0.05 5.62 5.14
C LEU A 83 -0.38 4.54 6.14
N SER A 84 -1.67 4.21 6.18
CA SER A 84 -2.17 3.10 6.99
C SER A 84 -2.52 1.93 6.08
N ILE A 85 -1.90 0.77 6.29
CA ILE A 85 -2.12 -0.45 5.50
C ILE A 85 -2.78 -1.50 6.40
N THR A 86 -3.85 -2.12 5.92
CA THR A 86 -4.46 -3.29 6.53
C THR A 86 -4.36 -4.47 5.58
N TYR A 87 -3.71 -5.55 6.03
CA TYR A 87 -3.73 -6.84 5.34
C TYR A 87 -4.78 -7.74 5.99
N THR A 88 -5.60 -8.40 5.20
CA THR A 88 -6.63 -9.33 5.68
C THR A 88 -6.40 -10.70 5.08
N PHE A 89 -6.22 -11.71 5.93
CA PHE A 89 -5.89 -13.08 5.51
C PHE A 89 -6.88 -14.12 6.04
N PRO A 90 -7.07 -15.26 5.36
CA PRO A 90 -7.81 -16.38 5.90
C PRO A 90 -7.04 -17.02 7.06
N GLN A 91 -7.75 -17.46 8.09
CA GLN A 91 -7.22 -18.15 9.25
C GLN A 91 -7.93 -19.49 9.44
N LEU A 92 -7.18 -20.59 9.44
CA LEU A 92 -7.72 -21.92 9.70
C LEU A 92 -8.15 -22.07 11.16
N LYS A 93 -9.34 -22.63 11.36
CA LYS A 93 -9.78 -23.13 12.69
C LYS A 93 -9.41 -24.60 12.90
N ASP A 94 -9.43 -25.37 11.81
CA ASP A 94 -9.25 -26.82 11.86
C ASP A 94 -7.78 -27.21 11.80
N ARG A 95 -7.43 -28.29 12.49
CA ARG A 95 -6.16 -28.99 12.24
C ARG A 95 -6.28 -29.77 10.93
N LEU A 96 -5.32 -29.57 10.04
CA LEU A 96 -5.23 -30.26 8.76
C LEU A 96 -4.38 -31.53 8.87
N ALA A 97 -4.67 -32.52 8.03
CA ALA A 97 -3.77 -33.65 7.82
C ALA A 97 -2.41 -33.15 7.29
N PRO A 98 -1.28 -33.85 7.56
CA PRO A 98 0.06 -33.34 7.26
C PRO A 98 0.24 -32.84 5.83
N ASP A 99 -0.29 -33.58 4.85
CA ASP A 99 -0.17 -33.24 3.43
C ASP A 99 -0.93 -31.97 3.07
N MET A 100 -2.15 -31.83 3.61
CA MET A 100 -2.96 -30.62 3.42
C MET A 100 -2.34 -29.41 4.14
N GLN A 101 -1.76 -29.60 5.33
CA GLN A 101 -1.05 -28.54 6.06
C GLN A 101 0.15 -28.01 5.27
N ARG A 102 0.90 -28.88 4.58
CA ARG A 102 2.03 -28.47 3.73
C ARG A 102 1.56 -27.58 2.57
N ARG A 103 0.51 -28.02 1.86
CA ARG A 103 -0.09 -27.24 0.76
C ARG A 103 -0.65 -25.91 1.24
N TRP A 104 -1.36 -25.89 2.37
CA TRP A 104 -1.87 -24.66 2.99
C TRP A 104 -0.74 -23.68 3.33
N THR A 105 0.33 -24.17 3.96
CA THR A 105 1.50 -23.33 4.31
C THR A 105 2.13 -22.68 3.07
N GLY A 106 2.26 -23.44 1.98
CA GLY A 106 2.75 -22.91 0.71
C GLY A 106 1.81 -21.85 0.11
N PHE A 107 0.51 -22.15 0.09
CA PHE A 107 -0.53 -21.25 -0.38
C PHE A 107 -0.53 -19.93 0.37
N ILE A 108 -0.67 -19.95 1.69
CA ILE A 108 -0.80 -18.72 2.49
C ILE A 108 0.47 -17.88 2.43
N LYS A 109 1.66 -18.51 2.36
CA LYS A 109 2.92 -17.79 2.16
C LYS A 109 2.95 -17.05 0.81
N GLY A 110 2.46 -17.68 -0.25
CA GLY A 110 2.36 -17.07 -1.57
C GLY A 110 1.38 -15.90 -1.59
N VAL A 111 0.19 -16.09 -1.03
CA VAL A 111 -0.83 -15.05 -0.88
C VAL A 111 -0.30 -13.87 -0.06
N THR A 112 0.40 -14.11 1.05
CA THR A 112 1.03 -13.04 1.84
C THR A 112 2.01 -12.21 1.02
N ARG A 113 2.86 -12.84 0.19
CA ARG A 113 3.81 -12.10 -0.67
C ARG A 113 3.10 -11.26 -1.73
N HIS A 114 1.97 -11.75 -2.25
CA HIS A 114 1.14 -11.01 -3.19
C HIS A 114 0.59 -9.74 -2.52
N GLU A 115 -0.05 -9.87 -1.35
CA GLU A 115 -0.59 -8.73 -0.60
C GLU A 115 0.50 -7.73 -0.16
N GLU A 116 1.64 -8.22 0.30
CA GLU A 116 2.77 -7.35 0.67
C GLU A 116 3.33 -6.56 -0.53
N THR A 117 3.18 -7.08 -1.75
CA THR A 117 3.55 -6.35 -2.97
C THR A 117 2.63 -5.16 -3.20
N HIS A 118 1.31 -5.29 -2.99
CA HIS A 118 0.41 -4.15 -2.99
C HIS A 118 0.79 -3.10 -1.94
N GLY A 119 1.11 -3.57 -0.73
CA GLY A 119 1.58 -2.68 0.35
C GLY A 119 2.88 -1.96 0.00
N ARG A 120 3.78 -2.59 -0.77
CA ARG A 120 5.00 -1.95 -1.28
C ARG A 120 4.69 -0.89 -2.35
N ILE A 121 3.79 -1.18 -3.28
CA ILE A 121 3.35 -0.23 -4.32
C ILE A 121 2.70 1.01 -3.66
N ALA A 122 1.86 0.81 -2.65
CA ALA A 122 1.26 1.91 -1.87
C ALA A 122 2.30 2.79 -1.15
N ARG A 123 3.35 2.18 -0.58
CA ARG A 123 4.46 2.95 0.02
C ARG A 123 5.18 3.80 -1.00
N GLN A 124 5.52 3.22 -2.16
CA GLN A 124 6.17 3.95 -3.25
C GLN A 124 5.31 5.11 -3.74
N MET A 125 3.99 4.92 -3.85
CA MET A 125 3.03 5.98 -4.20
C MET A 125 3.10 7.16 -3.22
N VAL A 126 2.99 6.88 -1.92
CA VAL A 126 2.98 7.96 -0.91
C VAL A 126 4.34 8.64 -0.81
N THR A 127 5.45 7.90 -0.93
CA THR A 127 6.80 8.48 -0.98
C THR A 127 6.99 9.37 -2.20
N ALA A 128 6.47 8.99 -3.37
CA ALA A 128 6.54 9.83 -4.56
C ALA A 128 5.71 11.11 -4.40
N ALA A 129 4.50 10.99 -3.85
CA ALA A 129 3.64 12.14 -3.55
C ALA A 129 4.29 13.08 -2.53
N ASP A 130 4.86 12.54 -1.46
CA ASP A 130 5.48 13.32 -0.37
C ASP A 130 6.63 14.20 -0.88
N ARG A 131 7.50 13.65 -1.73
CA ARG A 131 8.58 14.41 -2.37
C ARG A 131 8.05 15.59 -3.18
N VAL A 132 6.98 15.38 -3.94
CA VAL A 132 6.39 16.43 -4.78
C VAL A 132 5.67 17.50 -3.96
N VAL A 133 4.95 17.10 -2.91
CA VAL A 133 4.30 18.02 -1.97
C VAL A 133 5.36 18.86 -1.28
N SER A 134 6.35 18.24 -0.67
CA SER A 134 7.43 18.90 0.08
C SER A 134 8.24 19.87 -0.77
N ALA A 135 8.43 19.59 -2.06
CA ALA A 135 9.14 20.47 -3.00
C ALA A 135 8.29 21.64 -3.54
N THR A 136 6.99 21.73 -3.19
CA THR A 136 6.11 22.73 -3.79
C THR A 136 6.37 24.14 -3.25
N ARG A 137 6.62 25.05 -4.19
CA ARG A 137 6.71 26.50 -4.00
C ARG A 137 6.11 27.22 -5.21
N MET A 138 5.51 28.38 -4.99
CA MET A 138 4.86 29.18 -6.03
C MET A 138 4.97 30.66 -5.67
N ALA A 139 5.38 31.47 -6.64
CA ALA A 139 5.31 32.94 -6.54
C ALA A 139 3.94 33.44 -7.01
N HIS A 140 3.56 34.65 -6.58
CA HIS A 140 2.31 35.31 -6.95
C HIS A 140 1.02 34.56 -6.54
N ASP A 141 1.04 33.86 -5.41
CA ASP A 141 -0.09 33.08 -4.87
C ASP A 141 -0.49 33.57 -3.47
N PRO A 142 -1.12 34.76 -3.35
CA PRO A 142 -1.60 35.23 -2.06
C PRO A 142 -2.63 34.27 -1.47
N GLY A 143 -2.40 33.82 -0.23
CA GLY A 143 -3.27 32.85 0.45
C GLY A 143 -3.07 31.38 0.02
N CYS A 144 -2.02 31.08 -0.76
CA CYS A 144 -1.61 29.73 -1.14
C CYS A 144 -2.66 28.89 -1.89
N ARG A 145 -3.67 29.51 -2.51
CA ARG A 145 -4.78 28.78 -3.14
C ARG A 145 -4.35 28.05 -4.40
N GLN A 146 -3.53 28.68 -5.24
CA GLN A 146 -3.08 28.08 -6.49
C GLN A 146 -2.10 26.93 -6.23
N SER A 147 -1.20 27.09 -5.26
CA SER A 147 -0.26 26.06 -4.84
C SER A 147 -0.95 24.86 -4.18
N GLN A 148 -1.99 25.07 -3.38
CA GLN A 148 -2.83 23.98 -2.87
C GLN A 148 -3.55 23.22 -3.99
N ALA A 149 -4.13 23.92 -4.97
CA ALA A 149 -4.76 23.29 -6.12
C ALA A 149 -3.75 22.47 -6.96
N LEU A 150 -2.55 23.02 -7.14
CA LEU A 150 -1.45 22.33 -7.81
C LEU A 150 -1.03 21.06 -7.08
N VAL A 151 -0.85 21.12 -5.76
CA VAL A 151 -0.54 19.95 -4.93
C VAL A 151 -1.60 18.87 -5.10
N LYS A 152 -2.89 19.22 -4.97
CA LYS A 152 -4.00 18.28 -5.14
C LYS A 152 -3.94 17.59 -6.50
N LYS A 153 -3.72 18.35 -7.58
CA LYS A 153 -3.60 17.82 -8.94
C LYS A 153 -2.42 16.86 -9.08
N LYS A 154 -1.24 17.23 -8.57
CA LYS A 154 -0.03 16.40 -8.66
C LYS A 154 -0.18 15.10 -7.87
N VAL A 155 -0.70 15.16 -6.65
CA VAL A 155 -0.98 13.98 -5.83
C VAL A 155 -1.98 13.05 -6.52
N ALA A 156 -3.07 13.57 -7.07
CA ALA A 156 -4.05 12.78 -7.80
C ALA A 156 -3.44 12.07 -9.03
N THR A 157 -2.55 12.76 -9.76
CA THR A 157 -1.84 12.18 -10.90
C THR A 157 -0.94 11.02 -10.48
N ILE A 158 -0.18 11.18 -9.40
CA ILE A 158 0.68 10.13 -8.85
C ILE A 158 -0.18 8.95 -8.37
N TYR A 159 -1.28 9.21 -7.68
CA TYR A 159 -2.15 8.14 -7.20
C TYR A 159 -2.73 7.32 -8.36
N ALA A 160 -3.20 7.99 -9.41
CA ALA A 160 -3.71 7.32 -10.61
C ALA A 160 -2.62 6.47 -11.31
N GLU A 161 -1.37 6.93 -11.33
CA GLU A 161 -0.26 6.15 -11.88
C GLU A 161 0.00 4.87 -11.07
N TYR A 162 0.04 4.97 -9.75
CA TYR A 162 0.30 3.82 -8.89
C TYR A 162 -0.88 2.86 -8.82
N GLU A 163 -2.12 3.35 -8.92
CA GLU A 163 -3.30 2.50 -9.06
C GLU A 163 -3.21 1.64 -10.33
N LYS A 164 -2.76 2.22 -11.46
CA LYS A 164 -2.51 1.42 -12.67
C LYS A 164 -1.46 0.34 -12.43
N ARG A 165 -0.44 0.60 -11.61
CA ARG A 165 0.58 -0.41 -11.25
C ARG A 165 -0.01 -1.55 -10.39
N GLN A 166 -0.93 -1.23 -9.46
CA GLN A 166 -1.67 -2.25 -8.70
C GLN A 166 -2.46 -3.16 -9.65
N VAL A 167 -3.26 -2.57 -10.53
CA VAL A 167 -4.09 -3.30 -11.51
C VAL A 167 -3.25 -4.15 -12.46
N LEU A 168 -2.13 -3.63 -12.96
CA LEU A 168 -1.24 -4.37 -13.85
C LEU A 168 -0.55 -5.54 -13.13
N PHE A 169 -0.20 -5.37 -11.85
CA PHE A 169 0.32 -6.44 -11.03
C PHE A 169 -0.71 -7.56 -10.85
N ASP A 170 -1.95 -7.23 -10.48
CA ASP A 170 -3.04 -8.22 -10.36
C ASP A 170 -3.29 -8.96 -11.65
N LYS A 171 -3.39 -8.22 -12.77
CA LYS A 171 -3.61 -8.82 -14.09
C LYS A 171 -2.52 -9.85 -14.42
N LYS A 172 -1.27 -9.60 -14.04
CA LYS A 172 -0.16 -10.54 -14.24
C LYS A 172 -0.28 -11.74 -13.31
N GLU A 173 -0.48 -11.50 -12.02
CA GLU A 173 -0.53 -12.54 -10.99
C GLU A 173 -1.72 -13.50 -11.16
N HIS A 174 -2.83 -13.00 -11.68
CA HIS A 174 -4.07 -13.75 -11.98
C HIS A 174 -4.19 -14.22 -13.44
N SER A 175 -3.16 -14.01 -14.27
CA SER A 175 -3.17 -14.53 -15.65
C SER A 175 -3.08 -16.07 -15.68
N SER A 176 -3.31 -16.67 -16.84
CA SER A 176 -3.05 -18.11 -17.04
C SER A 176 -1.58 -18.40 -16.73
N HIS A 177 -1.31 -19.36 -15.84
CA HIS A 177 0.01 -19.65 -15.27
C HIS A 177 0.62 -18.54 -14.40
N GLY A 178 -0.19 -17.56 -13.99
CA GLY A 178 0.17 -16.58 -13.00
C GLY A 178 0.44 -17.22 -11.63
N ASN A 179 1.16 -16.50 -10.78
CA ASN A 179 1.56 -17.00 -9.47
C ASN A 179 0.34 -17.27 -8.57
N VAL A 180 -0.67 -16.38 -8.55
CA VAL A 180 -1.88 -16.61 -7.73
C VAL A 180 -2.68 -17.81 -8.25
N GLU A 181 -2.83 -17.95 -9.56
CA GLU A 181 -3.50 -19.12 -10.16
C GLU A 181 -2.78 -20.42 -9.80
N SER A 182 -1.45 -20.42 -9.88
CA SER A 182 -0.62 -21.58 -9.50
C SER A 182 -0.78 -21.96 -8.02
N LEU A 183 -0.91 -20.97 -7.13
CA LEU A 183 -1.16 -21.20 -5.70
C LEU A 183 -2.53 -21.84 -5.49
N VAL A 184 -3.58 -21.34 -6.15
CA VAL A 184 -4.95 -21.88 -6.07
C VAL A 184 -5.00 -23.33 -6.55
N LEU A 185 -4.39 -23.61 -7.72
CA LEU A 185 -4.32 -24.97 -8.26
C LEU A 185 -3.54 -25.92 -7.36
N ALA A 186 -2.42 -25.46 -6.78
CA ALA A 186 -1.63 -26.27 -5.86
C ALA A 186 -2.36 -26.55 -4.53
N LEU A 187 -3.16 -25.60 -4.05
CA LEU A 187 -3.99 -25.79 -2.86
C LEU A 187 -5.11 -26.79 -3.10
N LYS A 188 -5.75 -26.73 -4.28
CA LYS A 188 -6.95 -27.50 -4.63
C LYS A 188 -6.70 -29.01 -4.73
N LYS A 189 -5.53 -29.40 -5.24
CA LYS A 189 -5.07 -30.81 -5.28
C LYS A 189 -5.09 -31.43 -3.89
#